data_AF-A0A1B6FAQ6-F1
#
_entry.id   AF-A0A1B6FAQ6-F1
#
_cell.length_a   1.000
_cell.length_b   1.000
_cell.length_c   1.000
_cell.angle_alpha   90.00
_cell.angle_beta   90.00
_cell.angle_gamma   90.00
#
_symmetry.space_group_name_H-M   'P 1'
#
loop_
_entity.id
_entity.type
_entity.pdbx_description
1 polymer ?
#
loop_
_entity_poly.entity_id
_entity_poly.type
_entity_poly.pdbx_seq_one_letter_code
_entity_poly.pdbx_strand_id
1 'polypeptide(L)'
;VPNAGPGHWNDPDMLIVGNFGLSYEQSKTQMALWAILAAPLLMSVDLRTIRPEYKAILQNRKIIAVDQDPMGIQGRRIYKHKGIEIWARPITPLYQNYFSYAIAFLNRRTDGTPSDVAVTLAEMGLVAPGGYRIQDLYEDVDYGVLSPQTKIKVKVNPSGVVILRADVQPIYRQTT
;
A
#
# COMPACT_ATOMS: atom_id res chain seq x y z
N VAL A 1 4.01 22.93 -0.78
CA VAL A 1 3.68 22.57 -2.16
C VAL A 1 4.08 21.11 -2.35
N PRO A 2 3.20 20.23 -2.84
CA PRO A 2 3.64 18.88 -3.22
C PRO A 2 4.60 19.03 -4.42
N ASN A 3 5.86 18.65 -4.25
CA ASN A 3 6.86 18.77 -5.31
C ASN A 3 6.83 17.58 -6.30
N ALA A 4 6.03 16.55 -6.03
CA ALA A 4 5.86 15.37 -6.89
C ALA A 4 4.50 15.37 -7.60
N GLY A 5 4.49 14.96 -8.86
CA GLY A 5 3.32 14.83 -9.73
C GLY A 5 3.70 14.43 -11.16
N PRO A 6 2.73 14.27 -12.08
CA PRO A 6 3.00 13.87 -13.46
C PRO A 6 4.08 14.75 -14.12
N GLY A 7 5.22 14.15 -14.45
CA GLY A 7 6.36 14.81 -15.08
C GLY A 7 7.49 15.26 -14.15
N HIS A 8 7.33 15.15 -12.82
CA HIS A 8 8.36 15.45 -11.84
C HIS A 8 8.16 14.63 -10.56
N TRP A 9 9.10 13.72 -10.25
CA TRP A 9 8.93 12.74 -9.17
C TRP A 9 10.03 12.88 -8.14
N ASN A 10 9.69 12.63 -6.87
CA ASN A 10 10.71 12.47 -5.83
C ASN A 10 11.34 11.10 -6.00
N ASP A 11 12.67 11.04 -5.97
CA ASP A 11 13.44 9.80 -6.09
C ASP A 11 14.09 9.43 -4.74
N PRO A 12 13.56 8.43 -4.02
CA PRO A 12 14.15 7.91 -2.79
C PRO A 12 15.27 6.89 -3.05
N ASP A 13 15.83 6.85 -4.26
CA ASP A 13 16.87 5.94 -4.75
C ASP A 13 16.34 4.53 -5.12
N MET A 14 17.23 3.67 -5.62
CA MET A 14 16.92 2.41 -6.29
C MET A 14 16.29 1.32 -5.40
N LEU A 15 15.53 0.43 -6.02
CA LEU A 15 15.10 -0.84 -5.44
C LEU A 15 16.27 -1.83 -5.38
N ILE A 16 16.52 -2.37 -4.19
CA ILE A 16 17.56 -3.39 -3.92
C ILE A 16 16.95 -4.77 -3.62
N VAL A 17 15.68 -4.96 -3.97
CA VAL A 17 14.94 -6.22 -3.84
C VAL A 17 15.67 -7.34 -4.58
N GLY A 18 15.98 -8.43 -3.87
CA GLY A 18 16.72 -9.57 -4.43
C GLY A 18 18.24 -9.50 -4.33
N ASN A 19 18.80 -8.42 -3.76
CA ASN A 19 20.19 -8.38 -3.32
C ASN A 19 20.36 -9.09 -1.95
N PHE A 20 21.54 -8.92 -1.34
CA PHE A 20 21.93 -9.55 -0.07
C PHE A 20 21.48 -8.80 1.19
N GLY A 21 21.11 -7.52 1.07
CA GLY A 21 20.90 -6.62 2.23
C GLY A 21 19.49 -6.63 2.84
N LEU A 22 18.49 -7.19 2.16
CA LEU A 22 17.10 -7.20 2.62
C LEU A 22 16.60 -8.64 2.80
N SER A 23 15.88 -8.88 3.90
CA SER A 23 15.05 -10.07 4.05
C SER A 23 13.86 -10.03 3.07
N TYR A 24 13.12 -11.14 2.98
CA TYR A 24 11.89 -11.21 2.18
C TYR A 24 10.87 -10.16 2.62
N GLU A 25 10.63 -10.02 3.93
CA GLU A 25 9.71 -9.02 4.49
C GLU A 25 10.17 -7.59 4.23
N GLN A 26 11.47 -7.32 4.38
CA GLN A 26 12.04 -6.00 4.07
C GLN A 26 11.95 -5.67 2.58
N SER A 27 12.08 -6.67 1.70
CA SER A 27 11.91 -6.51 0.26
C SER A 27 10.46 -6.19 -0.11
N LYS A 28 9.48 -6.88 0.50
CA LYS A 28 8.06 -6.53 0.36
C LYS A 28 7.80 -5.11 0.82
N THR A 29 8.39 -4.70 1.95
CA THR A 29 8.29 -3.36 2.52
C THR A 29 8.86 -2.29 1.57
N GLN A 30 10.04 -2.49 0.98
CA GLN A 30 10.62 -1.54 0.04
C GLN A 30 9.71 -1.33 -1.17
N MET A 31 9.28 -2.41 -1.82
CA MET A 31 8.41 -2.34 -3.00
C MET A 31 7.08 -1.62 -2.69
N ALA A 32 6.43 -1.97 -1.57
CA ALA A 32 5.17 -1.36 -1.16
C ALA A 32 5.33 0.14 -0.85
N LEU A 33 6.40 0.53 -0.14
CA LEU A 33 6.59 1.92 0.25
C LEU A 33 6.96 2.81 -0.95
N TRP A 34 7.77 2.31 -1.89
CA TRP A 34 8.07 3.03 -3.14
C TRP A 34 6.78 3.27 -3.95
N ALA A 35 5.92 2.26 -4.07
CA ALA A 35 4.63 2.40 -4.74
C ALA A 35 3.72 3.40 -4.02
N ILE A 36 3.71 3.46 -2.68
CA ILE A 36 2.95 4.47 -1.94
C ILE A 36 3.52 5.87 -2.14
N LEU A 37 4.83 6.00 -2.30
CA LEU A 37 5.51 7.29 -2.48
C LEU A 37 5.48 7.82 -3.93
N ALA A 38 4.91 7.07 -4.88
CA ALA A 38 4.99 7.39 -6.31
C ALA A 38 6.44 7.57 -6.78
N ALA A 39 7.31 6.71 -6.28
CA ALA A 39 8.74 6.73 -6.54
C ALA A 39 9.07 5.97 -7.84
N PRO A 40 10.09 6.39 -8.60
CA PRO A 40 10.61 5.57 -9.70
C PRO A 40 10.97 4.15 -9.23
N LEU A 41 10.44 3.12 -9.90
CA LEU A 41 10.77 1.72 -9.62
C LEU A 41 12.02 1.28 -10.39
N LEU A 42 13.16 1.91 -10.09
CA LEU A 42 14.45 1.61 -10.70
C LEU A 42 15.13 0.45 -9.97
N MET A 43 15.28 -0.69 -10.64
CA MET A 43 15.87 -1.91 -10.05
C MET A 43 17.40 -1.90 -10.17
N SER A 44 18.09 -2.21 -9.07
CA SER A 44 19.54 -2.43 -9.03
C SER A 44 19.85 -3.82 -8.48
N VAL A 45 19.63 -4.86 -9.29
CA VAL A 45 19.81 -6.28 -8.93
C VAL A 45 20.25 -7.09 -10.16
N ASP A 46 20.99 -8.19 -9.94
CA ASP A 46 21.37 -9.10 -11.03
C ASP A 46 20.17 -9.94 -11.51
N LEU A 47 19.58 -9.53 -12.64
CA LEU A 47 18.42 -10.20 -13.24
C LEU A 47 18.70 -11.63 -13.73
N ARG A 48 19.97 -12.01 -13.93
CA ARG A 48 20.34 -13.35 -14.40
C ARG A 48 20.18 -14.40 -13.31
N THR A 49 20.29 -13.98 -12.05
CA THR A 49 20.36 -14.85 -10.87
C THR A 49 19.30 -14.52 -9.82
N ILE A 50 18.39 -13.60 -10.09
CA ILE A 50 17.34 -13.21 -9.14
C ILE A 50 16.47 -14.41 -8.77
N ARG A 51 16.28 -14.63 -7.46
CA ARG A 51 15.46 -15.74 -6.97
C ARG A 51 13.97 -15.49 -7.30
N PRO A 52 13.19 -16.55 -7.61
CA PRO A 52 11.80 -16.42 -8.04
C PRO A 52 10.90 -15.59 -7.12
N GLU A 53 11.08 -15.69 -5.80
CA GLU A 53 10.29 -14.95 -4.82
C GLU A 53 10.52 -13.44 -4.86
N TYR A 54 11.76 -12.99 -5.09
CA TYR A 54 12.06 -11.55 -5.22
C TYR A 54 11.63 -11.01 -6.59
N LYS A 55 11.77 -11.84 -7.63
CA LYS A 55 11.20 -11.54 -8.95
C LYS A 55 9.69 -11.36 -8.86
N ALA A 56 8.98 -12.19 -8.09
CA ALA A 56 7.54 -12.06 -7.91
C ALA A 56 7.15 -10.75 -7.21
N ILE A 57 7.94 -10.27 -6.24
CA ILE A 57 7.74 -8.95 -5.62
C ILE A 57 7.83 -7.84 -6.68
N LEU A 58 8.92 -7.84 -7.45
CA LEU A 58 9.19 -6.81 -8.47
C LEU A 58 8.20 -6.83 -9.63
N GLN A 59 7.61 -8.00 -9.93
CA GLN A 59 6.63 -8.18 -11.01
C GLN A 59 5.17 -8.14 -10.54
N ASN A 60 4.91 -7.78 -9.28
CA ASN A 60 3.56 -7.72 -8.74
C ASN A 60 2.75 -6.63 -9.45
N ARG A 61 1.90 -7.04 -10.40
CA ARG A 61 1.10 -6.13 -11.24
C ARG A 61 0.17 -5.24 -10.44
N LYS A 62 -0.34 -5.70 -9.29
CA LYS A 62 -1.26 -4.93 -8.46
C LYS A 62 -0.55 -3.77 -7.78
N ILE A 63 0.66 -4.01 -7.28
CA ILE A 63 1.49 -2.96 -6.66
C ILE A 63 2.06 -2.01 -7.71
N ILE A 64 2.47 -2.53 -8.88
CA ILE A 64 2.87 -1.68 -10.01
C ILE A 64 1.71 -0.77 -10.44
N ALA A 65 0.47 -1.28 -10.46
CA ALA A 65 -0.69 -0.44 -10.79
C ALA A 65 -0.97 0.67 -9.75
N VAL A 66 -0.62 0.45 -8.48
CA VAL A 66 -0.65 1.51 -7.47
C VAL A 66 0.44 2.54 -7.76
N ASP A 67 1.66 2.09 -8.06
CA ASP A 67 2.78 2.96 -8.39
C ASP A 67 2.48 3.87 -9.59
N GLN A 68 2.00 3.25 -10.68
CA GLN A 68 1.69 3.85 -11.97
C GLN A 68 0.31 4.52 -12.03
N ASP A 69 -0.33 4.77 -10.89
CA ASP A 69 -1.62 5.44 -10.85
C ASP A 69 -1.54 6.82 -11.55
N PRO A 70 -2.44 7.11 -12.52
CA PRO A 70 -2.31 8.27 -13.40
C PRO A 70 -2.49 9.61 -12.67
N MET A 71 -3.07 9.64 -11.47
CA MET A 71 -3.18 10.88 -10.71
C MET A 71 -1.81 11.34 -10.20
N GLY A 72 -0.84 10.43 -10.07
CA GLY A 72 0.52 10.78 -9.66
C GLY A 72 0.62 11.42 -8.28
N ILE A 73 -0.40 11.26 -7.43
CA ILE A 73 -0.39 11.84 -6.08
C ILE A 73 0.50 10.97 -5.20
N GLN A 74 1.59 11.56 -4.70
CA GLN A 74 2.44 10.92 -3.71
C GLN A 74 1.69 10.71 -2.38
N GLY A 75 1.82 9.50 -1.82
CA GLY A 75 1.27 9.16 -0.52
C GLY A 75 2.04 9.74 0.66
N ARG A 76 1.47 9.59 1.86
CA ARG A 76 2.03 10.10 3.11
C ARG A 76 1.77 9.16 4.27
N ARG A 77 2.60 9.27 5.31
CA ARG A 77 2.34 8.62 6.60
C ARG A 77 1.16 9.31 7.28
N ILE A 78 0.12 8.55 7.61
CA ILE A 78 -1.08 9.04 8.30
C ILE A 78 -1.13 8.62 9.78
N TYR A 79 -0.36 7.60 10.16
CA TYR A 79 -0.28 7.11 11.54
C TYR A 79 1.12 6.64 11.91
N LYS A 80 1.50 6.85 13.17
CA LYS A 80 2.72 6.29 13.77
C LYS A 80 2.54 6.07 15.26
N HIS A 81 2.66 4.82 15.72
CA HIS A 81 2.64 4.50 17.13
C HIS A 81 3.32 3.15 17.42
N LYS A 82 4.15 3.07 18.48
CA LYS A 82 4.78 1.83 18.97
C LYS A 82 5.42 0.95 17.87
N GLY A 83 6.09 1.59 16.90
CA GLY A 83 6.74 0.89 15.79
C GLY A 83 5.82 0.52 14.63
N ILE A 84 4.51 0.75 14.73
CA ILE A 84 3.58 0.61 13.60
C ILE A 84 3.44 1.95 12.89
N GLU A 85 3.49 1.92 11.57
CA GLU A 85 3.19 3.06 10.71
C GLU A 85 2.09 2.68 9.71
N ILE A 86 1.20 3.64 9.42
CA ILE A 86 0.23 3.50 8.33
C ILE A 86 0.49 4.62 7.33
N TRP A 87 0.66 4.25 6.07
CA TRP A 87 0.85 5.15 4.96
C TRP A 87 -0.31 5.02 4.00
N ALA A 88 -0.77 6.13 3.43
CA ALA A 88 -1.88 6.14 2.48
C ALA A 88 -1.54 6.99 1.25
N ARG A 89 -1.88 6.46 0.08
CA ARG A 89 -1.78 7.13 -1.22
C ARG A 89 -3.18 7.21 -1.84
N PRO A 90 -3.72 8.40 -2.15
CA PRO A 90 -4.90 8.52 -2.99
C PRO A 90 -4.61 7.99 -4.40
N ILE A 91 -5.50 7.18 -4.94
CA ILE A 91 -5.40 6.56 -6.27
C ILE A 91 -6.77 6.58 -6.96
N THR A 92 -6.79 6.22 -8.23
CA THR A 92 -8.01 5.96 -9.01
C THR A 92 -8.63 4.60 -8.66
N PRO A 93 -9.95 4.42 -8.87
CA PRO A 93 -10.92 5.42 -9.32
C PRO A 93 -11.29 6.45 -8.24
N LEU A 94 -11.86 7.58 -8.67
CA LEU A 94 -12.52 8.55 -7.81
C LEU A 94 -14.04 8.39 -8.00
N TYR A 95 -14.82 8.45 -6.93
CA TYR A 95 -16.27 8.55 -7.01
C TYR A 95 -16.74 9.82 -6.30
N GLN A 96 -17.31 10.76 -7.06
CA GLN A 96 -17.63 12.10 -6.58
C GLN A 96 -16.39 12.79 -5.98
N ASN A 97 -16.40 13.05 -4.67
CA ASN A 97 -15.29 13.68 -3.94
C ASN A 97 -14.48 12.67 -3.10
N TYR A 98 -14.68 11.37 -3.31
CA TYR A 98 -14.03 10.31 -2.55
C TYR A 98 -13.03 9.53 -3.41
N PHE A 99 -11.76 9.56 -3.02
CA PHE A 99 -10.69 8.80 -3.66
C PHE A 99 -10.75 7.32 -3.26
N SER A 100 -10.31 6.44 -4.16
CA SER A 100 -9.73 5.17 -3.75
C SER A 100 -8.37 5.38 -3.09
N TYR A 101 -7.90 4.40 -2.33
CA TYR A 101 -6.62 4.49 -1.62
C TYR A 101 -5.80 3.21 -1.74
N ALA A 102 -4.48 3.36 -1.85
CA ALA A 102 -3.56 2.32 -1.43
C ALA A 102 -3.09 2.62 0.00
N ILE A 103 -3.11 1.62 0.87
CA ILE A 103 -2.78 1.75 2.30
C ILE A 103 -1.74 0.72 2.66
N ALA A 104 -0.60 1.14 3.21
CA ALA A 104 0.46 0.25 3.67
C ALA A 104 0.60 0.33 5.20
N PHE A 105 0.47 -0.83 5.84
CA PHE A 105 0.71 -1.04 7.27
C PHE A 105 2.12 -1.60 7.44
N LEU A 106 3.02 -0.81 8.01
CA LEU A 106 4.42 -1.18 8.20
C LEU A 106 4.69 -1.46 9.67
N ASN A 107 5.46 -2.51 9.92
CA ASN A 107 5.99 -2.80 11.25
C ASN A 107 7.49 -2.52 11.29
N ARG A 108 7.88 -1.42 11.92
CA ARG A 108 9.28 -0.98 12.11
C ARG A 108 10.00 -1.75 13.22
N ARG A 109 9.33 -2.66 13.94
CA ARG A 109 9.99 -3.54 14.89
C ARG A 109 10.85 -4.56 14.14
N THR A 110 11.96 -4.94 14.74
CA THR A 110 12.89 -5.94 14.20
C THR A 110 12.91 -7.22 15.02
N ASP A 111 12.00 -7.32 16.01
CA ASP A 111 11.96 -8.37 17.01
C ASP A 111 10.52 -8.83 17.28
N GLY A 112 10.41 -9.96 18.00
CA GLY A 112 9.13 -10.50 18.46
C GLY A 112 8.29 -11.15 17.36
N THR A 113 6.99 -11.22 17.62
CA THR A 113 5.99 -11.84 16.75
C THR A 113 5.27 -10.81 15.89
N PRO A 114 4.49 -11.25 14.87
CA PRO A 114 3.67 -10.35 14.08
C PRO A 114 2.75 -9.50 14.97
N SER A 115 2.58 -8.23 14.63
CA SER A 115 1.76 -7.29 15.38
C SER A 115 0.36 -7.21 14.79
N ASP A 116 -0.67 -7.39 15.62
CA ASP A 116 -2.07 -7.19 15.22
C ASP A 116 -2.39 -5.68 15.23
N VAL A 117 -2.81 -5.16 14.08
CA VAL A 117 -3.23 -3.77 13.89
C VAL A 117 -4.71 -3.77 13.59
N ALA A 118 -5.50 -3.04 14.39
CA ALA A 118 -6.93 -2.89 14.21
C ALA A 118 -7.30 -1.41 14.14
N VAL A 119 -7.86 -0.98 13.01
CA VAL A 119 -8.22 0.42 12.75
C VAL A 119 -9.49 0.47 11.91
N THR A 120 -10.34 1.47 12.14
CA THR A 120 -11.50 1.72 11.27
C THR A 120 -11.07 2.38 9.97
N LEU A 121 -11.85 2.20 8.91
CA LEU A 121 -11.63 2.92 7.66
C LEU A 121 -11.71 4.45 7.88
N ALA A 122 -12.65 4.91 8.70
CA ALA A 122 -12.79 6.32 9.04
C ALA A 122 -11.54 6.91 9.74
N GLU A 123 -10.91 6.18 10.66
CA GLU A 123 -9.65 6.60 11.31
C GLU A 123 -8.50 6.75 10.30
N MET A 124 -8.56 6.06 9.16
CA MET A 124 -7.61 6.22 8.05
C MET A 124 -8.00 7.31 7.03
N GLY A 125 -9.13 7.97 7.23
CA GLY A 125 -9.67 8.99 6.31
C GLY A 125 -10.57 8.43 5.20
N LEU A 126 -10.90 7.14 5.23
CA LEU A 126 -11.78 6.48 4.25
C LEU A 126 -13.24 6.63 4.69
N VAL A 127 -13.87 7.73 4.28
CA VAL A 127 -15.19 8.17 4.79
C VAL A 127 -16.32 8.14 3.74
N ALA A 128 -16.14 7.44 2.62
CA ALA A 128 -17.17 7.33 1.59
C ALA A 128 -18.41 6.58 2.14
N PRO A 129 -19.63 7.11 1.99
CA PRO A 129 -20.83 6.47 2.52
C PRO A 129 -21.14 5.11 1.88
N GLY A 130 -20.74 4.91 0.61
CA GLY A 130 -20.87 3.62 -0.09
C GLY A 130 -19.85 2.56 0.37
N GLY A 131 -18.88 2.95 1.20
CA GLY A 131 -17.80 2.07 1.64
C GLY A 131 -16.70 1.89 0.59
N TYR A 132 -15.83 0.92 0.86
CA TYR A 132 -14.67 0.61 0.03
C TYR A 132 -14.53 -0.90 -0.12
N ARG A 133 -14.27 -1.38 -1.34
CA ARG A 133 -13.85 -2.76 -1.56
C ARG A 133 -12.36 -2.88 -1.23
N ILE A 134 -12.01 -3.73 -0.27
CA ILE A 134 -10.65 -3.84 0.24
C ILE A 134 -10.00 -5.15 -0.22
N GLN A 135 -8.81 -5.06 -0.81
CA GLN A 135 -8.02 -6.23 -1.26
C GLN A 135 -6.56 -6.13 -0.79
N ASP A 136 -5.98 -7.24 -0.33
CA ASP A 136 -4.55 -7.39 -0.07
C ASP A 136 -3.77 -7.62 -1.39
N LEU A 137 -2.70 -6.85 -1.60
CA LEU A 137 -1.95 -6.86 -2.85
C LEU A 137 -0.83 -7.91 -2.90
N TYR A 138 -0.48 -8.53 -1.77
CA TYR A 138 0.48 -9.64 -1.72
C TYR A 138 -0.19 -10.99 -1.54
N GLU A 139 -1.18 -11.10 -0.65
CA GLU A 139 -1.79 -12.38 -0.24
C GLU A 139 -3.09 -12.71 -1.01
N ASP A 140 -3.50 -11.86 -1.96
CA ASP A 140 -4.72 -12.00 -2.79
C ASP A 140 -6.01 -12.21 -1.99
N VAL A 141 -6.07 -11.65 -0.78
CA VAL A 141 -7.25 -11.69 0.10
C VAL A 141 -8.20 -10.54 -0.26
N ASP A 142 -9.44 -10.85 -0.60
CA ASP A 142 -10.52 -9.86 -0.77
C ASP A 142 -11.36 -9.82 0.52
N TYR A 143 -11.38 -8.67 1.20
CA TYR A 143 -12.16 -8.45 2.41
C TYR A 143 -13.60 -8.00 2.11
N GLY A 144 -13.96 -7.83 0.84
CA GLY A 144 -15.25 -7.32 0.41
C GLY A 144 -15.41 -5.82 0.63
N VAL A 145 -16.66 -5.36 0.61
CA VAL A 145 -17.02 -3.95 0.81
C VAL A 145 -17.18 -3.66 2.30
N LEU A 146 -16.36 -2.76 2.83
CA LEU A 146 -16.37 -2.36 4.24
C LEU A 146 -16.87 -0.91 4.37
N SER A 147 -17.67 -0.65 5.40
CA SER A 147 -18.13 0.71 5.71
C SER A 147 -17.05 1.49 6.48
N PRO A 148 -17.13 2.83 6.53
CA PRO A 148 -16.17 3.64 7.30
C PRO A 148 -16.03 3.22 8.77
N GLN A 149 -17.08 2.69 9.39
CA GLN A 149 -17.10 2.27 10.80
C GLN A 149 -16.52 0.87 11.03
N THR A 150 -16.35 0.07 9.96
CA THR A 150 -15.80 -1.28 10.09
C THR A 150 -14.31 -1.22 10.46
N LYS A 151 -13.92 -2.01 11.46
CA LYS A 151 -12.51 -2.21 11.82
C LYS A 151 -11.89 -3.27 10.91
N ILE A 152 -10.89 -2.86 10.14
CA ILE A 152 -10.00 -3.82 9.49
C ILE A 152 -8.94 -4.29 10.48
N LYS A 153 -8.63 -5.59 10.44
CA LYS A 153 -7.60 -6.20 11.26
C LYS A 153 -6.56 -6.83 10.34
N VAL A 154 -5.31 -6.40 10.48
CA VAL A 154 -4.17 -6.94 9.74
C VAL A 154 -3.07 -7.36 10.70
N LYS A 155 -2.36 -8.43 10.35
CA LYS A 155 -1.23 -8.94 11.12
C LYS A 155 0.04 -8.66 10.33
N VAL A 156 0.93 -7.83 10.89
CA VAL A 156 2.12 -7.35 10.18
C VAL A 156 3.39 -7.92 10.81
N ASN A 157 4.14 -8.70 10.03
CA ASN A 157 5.42 -9.29 10.43
C ASN A 157 6.45 -8.19 10.80
N PRO A 158 7.37 -8.42 11.75
CA PRO A 158 8.47 -7.48 12.02
C PRO A 158 9.25 -7.16 10.73
N SER A 159 9.55 -5.87 10.52
CA SER A 159 10.16 -5.33 9.29
C SER A 159 9.37 -5.56 7.99
N GLY A 160 8.15 -6.07 8.10
CA GLY A 160 7.25 -6.39 7.00
C GLY A 160 6.19 -5.33 6.76
N VAL A 161 5.34 -5.64 5.79
CA VAL A 161 4.25 -4.79 5.32
C VAL A 161 3.01 -5.61 4.97
N VAL A 162 1.85 -5.04 5.25
CA VAL A 162 0.59 -5.40 4.60
C VAL A 162 0.17 -4.22 3.74
N ILE A 163 -0.01 -4.41 2.44
CA ILE A 163 -0.48 -3.35 1.53
C ILE A 163 -1.86 -3.71 0.99
N LEU A 164 -2.80 -2.79 1.15
CA LEU A 164 -4.18 -2.93 0.75
C LEU A 164 -4.54 -1.92 -0.33
N ARG A 165 -5.36 -2.32 -1.29
CA ARG A 165 -6.11 -1.41 -2.18
C ARG A 165 -7.53 -1.29 -1.66
N ALA A 166 -8.00 -0.06 -1.56
CA ALA A 166 -9.33 0.30 -1.10
C ALA A 166 -10.05 1.06 -2.22
N ASP A 167 -10.85 0.34 -3.01
CA ASP A 167 -11.59 0.93 -4.11
C ASP A 167 -12.91 1.51 -3.62
N VAL A 168 -13.10 2.82 -3.79
CA VAL A 168 -14.33 3.51 -3.39
C VAL A 168 -15.54 2.92 -4.11
N GLN A 169 -16.62 2.68 -3.36
CA GLN A 169 -17.86 2.12 -3.90
C GLN A 169 -18.95 3.19 -4.03
N PRO A 170 -19.79 3.11 -5.08
CA PRO A 170 -20.95 3.98 -5.21
C PRO A 170 -22.01 3.65 -4.15
N ILE A 171 -22.82 4.65 -3.79
CA ILE A 171 -23.99 4.42 -2.95
C ILE A 171 -25.07 3.81 -3.84
N TYR A 172 -25.27 2.50 -3.76
CA TYR A 172 -26.45 1.88 -4.35
C TYR A 172 -27.65 2.24 -3.47
N ARG A 173 -28.51 3.15 -3.96
CA ARG A 173 -29.87 3.26 -3.41
C ARG A 173 -30.57 1.96 -3.74
N GLN A 174 -30.96 1.19 -2.72
CA GLN A 174 -31.98 0.18 -2.91
C GLN A 174 -33.23 0.93 -3.36
N THR A 175 -33.62 0.79 -4.63
CA THR A 175 -34.97 1.13 -5.08
C THR A 175 -35.92 0.27 -4.27
N THR A 176 -36.70 0.93 -3.43
CA THR A 176 -37.80 0.37 -2.64
C THR A 176 -38.79 -0.39 -3.50
#